data_AF-A0A8U0N5W2-F1
#
_entry.id   AF-A0A8U0N5W2-F1
#
_cell.length_a   1.000
_cell.length_b   1.000
_cell.length_c   1.000
_cell.angle_alpha   90.00
_cell.angle_beta   90.00
_cell.angle_gamma   90.00
#
_symmetry.space_group_name_H-M   'P 1'
#
loop_
_entity.id
_entity.type
_entity.pdbx_description
1 polymer ?
#
loop_
_entity_poly.entity_id
_entity_poly.type
_entity_poly.pdbx_seq_one_letter_code
_entity_poly.pdbx_strand_id
1 'polypeptide(L)'
;MQDFTMGSGYFNIVAAVLLVMNFERTRSIQDSCSKCPAGTFCGKSEGQICIPCPPNSFSSTSGQKSCVICRRCEGVFRTKKMCSPISNAECECISGFHCLGTGCAMCEPDCKQGQELAKEGCKDCRFGTFNDQKHGSCQPWTNCSLDGKSVLVNGTKESDAVCGPALADFSPGTTSATMPAPARDPGHTPQTIVFFLALTSAAVLFLLLFLVLRFSVLKRGRKKLMYLFKQPFMRPVQTAQEEDACSCRFPEEEEGECEL
;
A
#
# COMPACT_ATOMS: atom_id res chain seq x y z
N MET A 1 -16.74 2.17 82.47
CA MET A 1 -16.00 2.24 81.20
C MET A 1 -15.32 0.90 80.99
N GLN A 2 -15.97 -0.01 80.26
CA GLN A 2 -15.35 -1.27 79.81
C GLN A 2 -15.49 -1.26 78.31
N ASP A 3 -14.50 -0.64 77.66
CA ASP A 3 -14.46 -0.49 76.21
C ASP A 3 -13.94 -1.76 75.53
N PHE A 4 -14.68 -2.10 74.49
CA PHE A 4 -14.45 -3.11 73.46
C PHE A 4 -12.96 -3.32 73.11
N THR A 5 -12.35 -4.39 73.62
CA THR A 5 -11.04 -4.90 73.15
C THR A 5 -11.13 -6.36 72.69
N MET A 6 -12.29 -6.80 72.17
CA MET A 6 -12.48 -8.16 71.64
C MET A 6 -12.90 -8.19 70.16
N GLY A 7 -12.75 -7.07 69.44
CA GLY A 7 -13.06 -6.97 68.01
C GLY A 7 -11.84 -6.98 67.08
N SER A 8 -10.69 -6.48 67.56
CA SER A 8 -9.50 -6.27 66.72
C SER A 8 -8.78 -7.56 66.35
N GLY A 9 -8.57 -8.47 67.31
CA GLY A 9 -7.90 -9.76 67.04
C GLY A 9 -8.71 -10.68 66.13
N TYR A 10 -10.02 -10.74 66.33
CA TYR A 10 -10.94 -11.55 65.51
C TYR A 10 -11.01 -11.04 64.07
N PHE A 11 -11.09 -9.72 63.89
CA PHE A 11 -11.08 -9.10 62.55
C PHE A 11 -9.79 -9.42 61.78
N ASN A 12 -8.63 -9.32 62.44
CA ASN A 12 -7.34 -9.63 61.82
C ASN A 12 -7.24 -11.11 61.40
N ILE A 13 -7.78 -12.05 62.19
CA ILE A 13 -7.82 -13.47 61.84
C ILE A 13 -8.76 -13.74 60.66
N VAL A 14 -9.96 -13.16 60.67
CA VAL A 14 -10.93 -13.29 59.57
C VAL A 14 -10.37 -12.70 58.28
N ALA A 15 -9.72 -11.54 58.36
CA ALA A 15 -9.04 -10.92 57.22
C ALA A 15 -7.91 -11.81 56.67
N ALA A 16 -7.07 -12.40 57.53
CA ALA A 16 -6.01 -13.31 57.11
C ALA A 16 -6.57 -14.57 56.43
N VAL A 17 -7.63 -15.17 56.98
CA VAL A 17 -8.29 -16.36 56.38
C VAL A 17 -8.89 -16.03 55.01
N LEU A 18 -9.58 -14.89 54.88
CA LEU A 18 -10.14 -14.45 53.60
C LEU A 18 -9.06 -14.16 52.56
N LEU A 19 -7.92 -13.60 52.97
CA LEU A 19 -6.78 -13.36 52.09
C LEU A 19 -6.15 -14.68 51.62
N VAL A 20 -5.96 -15.66 52.51
CA VAL A 20 -5.44 -16.99 52.16
C VAL A 20 -6.40 -17.74 51.22
N MET A 21 -7.69 -17.74 51.53
CA MET A 21 -8.73 -18.36 50.68
C MET A 21 -8.80 -17.70 49.29
N ASN A 22 -8.70 -16.36 49.22
CA ASN A 22 -8.62 -15.66 47.94
C ASN A 22 -7.32 -15.96 47.19
N PHE A 23 -6.19 -16.06 47.89
CA PHE A 23 -4.89 -16.41 47.30
C PHE A 23 -4.91 -17.84 46.71
N GLU A 24 -5.39 -18.81 47.46
CA GLU A 24 -5.55 -20.20 47.00
C GLU A 24 -6.53 -20.30 45.82
N ARG A 25 -7.62 -19.55 45.85
CA ARG A 25 -8.58 -19.45 44.74
C ARG A 25 -7.95 -18.87 43.47
N THR A 26 -7.18 -17.79 43.60
CA THR A 26 -6.46 -17.19 42.45
C THR A 26 -5.39 -18.11 41.88
N ARG A 27 -4.70 -18.88 42.74
CA ARG A 27 -3.70 -19.87 42.34
C ARG A 27 -4.33 -21.05 41.59
N SER A 28 -5.46 -21.57 42.08
CA SER A 28 -6.20 -22.66 41.44
C SER A 28 -6.68 -22.28 40.03
N ILE A 29 -7.17 -21.05 39.84
CA ILE A 29 -7.60 -20.53 38.54
C ILE A 29 -6.40 -20.38 37.59
N GLN A 30 -5.24 -19.94 38.09
CA GLN A 30 -4.04 -19.78 37.26
C GLN A 30 -3.41 -21.12 36.85
N ASP A 31 -3.41 -22.11 37.73
CA ASP A 31 -2.90 -23.47 37.47
C ASP A 31 -3.80 -24.29 36.54
N SER A 32 -5.08 -23.95 36.46
CA SER A 32 -6.01 -24.59 35.52
C SER A 32 -5.96 -23.92 34.14
N CYS A 33 -5.69 -22.61 34.10
CA CYS A 33 -5.47 -21.83 32.88
C CYS A 33 -4.25 -22.34 32.11
N SER A 34 -3.13 -22.62 32.79
CA SER A 34 -1.87 -23.09 32.17
C SER A 34 -2.00 -24.44 31.45
N LYS A 35 -3.03 -25.24 31.76
CA LYS A 35 -3.33 -26.54 31.15
C LYS A 35 -4.17 -26.45 29.87
N CYS A 36 -4.66 -25.27 29.48
CA CYS A 36 -5.42 -25.13 28.26
C CYS A 36 -4.53 -25.40 27.03
N PRO A 37 -4.90 -26.33 26.14
CA PRO A 37 -4.08 -26.67 24.96
C PRO A 37 -4.11 -25.55 23.90
N ALA A 38 -3.18 -25.63 22.95
CA ALA A 38 -3.23 -24.80 21.75
C ALA A 38 -4.60 -24.93 21.05
N GLY A 39 -5.06 -23.85 20.40
CA GLY A 39 -6.41 -23.77 19.84
C GLY A 39 -7.50 -23.37 20.83
N THR A 40 -7.14 -23.19 22.10
CA THR A 40 -8.04 -22.68 23.13
C THR A 40 -7.43 -21.47 23.83
N PHE A 41 -8.29 -20.71 24.49
CA PHE A 41 -7.91 -19.67 25.42
C PHE A 41 -8.63 -19.84 26.76
N CYS A 42 -8.02 -19.28 27.79
CA CYS A 42 -8.50 -19.33 29.15
C CYS A 42 -9.50 -18.19 29.40
N GLY A 43 -10.78 -18.55 29.45
CA GLY A 43 -11.88 -17.62 29.67
C GLY A 43 -12.67 -17.97 30.93
N LYS A 44 -13.34 -16.97 31.51
CA LYS A 44 -14.28 -17.19 32.61
C LYS A 44 -15.68 -17.42 32.02
N SER A 45 -15.95 -18.64 31.59
CA SER A 45 -17.31 -19.07 31.24
C SER A 45 -17.83 -20.03 32.29
N GLU A 46 -19.15 -20.05 32.54
CA GLU A 46 -19.78 -20.95 33.51
C GLU A 46 -19.52 -22.41 33.12
N GLY A 47 -18.53 -23.04 33.77
CA GLY A 47 -18.22 -24.46 33.60
C GLY A 47 -17.10 -24.81 32.60
N GLN A 48 -16.59 -23.87 31.80
CA GLN A 48 -15.46 -24.10 30.88
C GLN A 48 -14.30 -23.13 31.12
N ILE A 49 -13.16 -23.71 31.52
CA ILE A 49 -11.90 -22.99 31.74
C ILE A 49 -11.20 -22.73 30.40
N CYS A 50 -11.22 -23.71 29.49
CA CYS A 50 -10.59 -23.63 28.18
C CYS A 50 -11.67 -23.53 27.10
N ILE A 51 -11.73 -22.37 26.44
CA ILE A 51 -12.72 -22.05 25.42
C ILE A 51 -12.02 -22.12 24.05
N PRO A 52 -12.59 -22.79 23.04
CA PRO A 52 -12.00 -22.84 21.70
C PRO A 52 -11.89 -21.44 21.09
N CYS A 53 -10.84 -21.24 20.28
CA CYS A 53 -10.64 -19.98 19.59
C CYS A 53 -11.82 -19.67 18.65
N PRO A 54 -12.35 -18.43 18.67
CA PRO A 54 -13.40 -18.02 17.74
C PRO A 54 -12.91 -18.05 16.28
N PRO A 55 -13.83 -18.04 15.31
CA PRO A 55 -13.46 -17.97 13.88
C PRO A 55 -12.48 -16.84 13.58
N ASN A 56 -11.54 -17.09 12.66
CA ASN A 56 -10.46 -16.17 12.30
C ASN A 56 -9.52 -15.79 13.47
N SER A 57 -9.34 -16.69 14.44
CA SER A 57 -8.32 -16.55 15.47
C SER A 57 -7.62 -17.88 15.80
N PHE A 58 -6.44 -17.79 16.41
CA PHE A 58 -5.63 -18.95 16.76
C PHE A 58 -4.88 -18.75 18.09
N SER A 59 -4.43 -19.85 18.68
CA SER A 59 -3.57 -19.89 19.86
C SER A 59 -2.55 -21.00 19.67
N SER A 60 -1.27 -20.64 19.50
CA SER A 60 -0.20 -21.60 19.18
C SER A 60 0.43 -22.24 20.41
N THR A 61 0.24 -21.66 21.60
CA THR A 61 0.83 -22.14 22.85
C THR A 61 -0.25 -22.43 23.87
N SER A 62 0.04 -23.32 24.81
CA SER A 62 -0.86 -23.60 25.92
C SER A 62 -1.00 -22.40 26.86
N GLY A 63 -2.11 -22.34 27.59
CA GLY A 63 -2.34 -21.38 28.66
C GLY A 63 -2.53 -19.93 28.22
N GLN A 64 -2.85 -19.70 26.95
CA GLN A 64 -3.14 -18.35 26.45
C GLN A 64 -4.42 -17.80 27.07
N LYS A 65 -4.42 -16.53 27.46
CA LYS A 65 -5.60 -15.83 28.00
C LYS A 65 -6.56 -15.34 26.90
N SER A 66 -6.09 -15.29 25.66
CA SER A 66 -6.85 -14.86 24.50
C SER A 66 -6.26 -15.45 23.22
N CYS A 67 -7.09 -15.64 22.19
CA CYS A 67 -6.61 -16.01 20.86
C CYS A 67 -6.14 -14.78 20.08
N VAL A 68 -5.14 -14.98 19.22
CA VAL A 68 -4.61 -13.97 18.30
C VAL A 68 -5.41 -14.01 17.01
N ILE A 69 -5.79 -12.85 16.49
CA ILE A 69 -6.50 -12.77 15.22
C ILE A 69 -5.61 -13.26 14.08
N CYS A 70 -6.18 -14.07 13.18
CA CYS A 70 -5.49 -14.58 12.01
C CYS A 70 -5.02 -13.42 11.11
N ARG A 71 -3.79 -13.53 10.61
CA ARG A 71 -3.29 -12.67 9.55
C ARG A 71 -4.17 -12.83 8.31
N ARG A 72 -4.52 -11.71 7.67
CA ARG A 72 -5.16 -11.70 6.35
C ARG A 72 -4.10 -11.46 5.28
N CYS A 73 -4.16 -12.23 4.21
CA CYS A 73 -3.32 -12.05 3.03
C CYS A 73 -4.18 -11.37 1.95
N GLU A 74 -4.02 -10.06 1.79
CA GLU A 74 -4.80 -9.22 0.87
C GLU A 74 -3.87 -8.35 0.00
N GLY A 75 -4.37 -7.87 -1.14
CA GLY A 75 -3.59 -7.02 -2.04
C GLY A 75 -2.43 -7.78 -2.71
N VAL A 76 -1.19 -7.38 -2.45
CA VAL A 76 0.03 -8.01 -3.00
C VAL A 76 0.40 -9.33 -2.32
N PHE A 77 -0.34 -9.72 -1.27
CA PHE A 77 -0.15 -10.97 -0.56
C PHE A 77 -1.15 -12.04 -1.01
N ARG A 78 -0.66 -13.27 -1.13
CA ARG A 78 -1.44 -14.49 -1.35
C ARG A 78 -1.34 -15.40 -0.12
N THR A 79 -2.41 -16.12 0.20
CA THR A 79 -2.39 -17.12 1.27
C THR A 79 -1.57 -18.34 0.84
N LYS A 80 -0.43 -18.55 1.50
CA LYS A 80 0.41 -19.75 1.37
C LYS A 80 -0.11 -20.87 2.26
N LYS A 81 -0.50 -20.53 3.49
CA LYS A 81 -1.11 -21.45 4.46
C LYS A 81 -2.31 -20.79 5.10
N MET A 82 -3.43 -21.49 5.13
CA MET A 82 -4.66 -21.02 5.76
C MET A 82 -4.50 -20.96 7.29
N CYS A 83 -5.24 -20.05 7.92
CA CYS A 83 -5.29 -20.02 9.37
C CYS A 83 -6.02 -21.25 9.92
N SER A 84 -5.60 -21.70 11.10
CA SER A 84 -6.24 -22.77 11.86
C SER A 84 -6.31 -22.36 13.32
N PRO A 85 -7.08 -23.05 14.19
CA PRO A 85 -7.13 -22.71 15.61
C PRO A 85 -5.75 -22.74 16.29
N ILE A 86 -4.79 -23.52 15.79
CA ILE A 86 -3.46 -23.69 16.41
C ILE A 86 -2.33 -22.93 15.70
N SER A 87 -2.57 -22.37 14.51
CA SER A 87 -1.52 -21.70 13.74
C SER A 87 -2.05 -20.56 12.89
N ASN A 88 -1.27 -19.49 12.82
CA ASN A 88 -1.57 -18.32 12.02
C ASN A 88 -1.60 -18.67 10.53
N ALA A 89 -2.27 -17.84 9.73
CA ALA A 89 -2.09 -17.86 8.29
C ALA A 89 -0.66 -17.43 7.91
N GLU A 90 -0.10 -18.08 6.91
CA GLU A 90 1.18 -17.70 6.32
C GLU A 90 0.90 -17.08 4.94
N CYS A 91 1.48 -15.91 4.69
CA CYS A 91 1.34 -15.20 3.43
C CYS A 91 2.62 -15.30 2.60
N GLU A 92 2.45 -15.30 1.28
CA GLU A 92 3.50 -15.12 0.29
C GLU A 92 3.14 -13.94 -0.62
N CYS A 93 4.08 -13.48 -1.44
CA CYS A 93 3.81 -12.44 -2.41
C CYS A 93 3.21 -13.02 -3.71
N ILE A 94 2.39 -12.23 -4.39
CA ILE A 94 1.94 -12.56 -5.75
C ILE A 94 3.12 -12.63 -6.73
N SER A 95 2.92 -13.28 -7.88
CA SER A 95 3.96 -13.40 -8.90
C SER A 95 4.51 -12.05 -9.35
N GLY A 96 5.83 -11.94 -9.45
CA GLY A 96 6.54 -10.69 -9.76
C GLY A 96 6.91 -9.87 -8.52
N PHE A 97 6.78 -10.45 -7.33
CA PHE A 97 7.23 -9.89 -6.06
C PHE A 97 7.85 -10.99 -5.21
N HIS A 98 8.79 -10.61 -4.35
CA HIS A 98 9.39 -11.48 -3.34
C HIS A 98 9.19 -10.93 -1.92
N CYS A 99 9.26 -11.84 -0.95
CA CYS A 99 9.07 -11.53 0.46
C CYS A 99 10.30 -10.82 1.06
N LEU A 100 10.05 -9.72 1.76
CA LEU A 100 11.04 -9.03 2.57
C LEU A 100 10.65 -9.06 4.06
N GLY A 101 11.63 -9.31 4.92
CA GLY A 101 11.44 -9.38 6.37
C GLY A 101 10.90 -10.73 6.90
N THR A 102 10.86 -10.86 8.22
CA THR A 102 10.41 -12.09 8.89
C THR A 102 8.93 -12.34 8.65
N GLY A 103 8.58 -13.58 8.30
CA GLY A 103 7.20 -13.95 8.00
C GLY A 103 6.61 -13.22 6.79
N CYS A 104 7.42 -12.73 5.84
CA CYS A 104 6.96 -11.99 4.66
C CYS A 104 6.15 -10.74 5.05
N ALA A 105 6.75 -9.84 5.84
CA ALA A 105 6.08 -8.63 6.30
C ALA A 105 5.77 -7.65 5.16
N MET A 106 6.63 -7.63 4.13
CA MET A 106 6.50 -6.76 2.95
C MET A 106 6.76 -7.56 1.67
N CYS A 107 6.21 -7.07 0.55
CA CYS A 107 6.46 -7.59 -0.79
C CYS A 107 7.18 -6.54 -1.62
N GLU A 108 8.30 -6.93 -2.22
CA GLU A 108 9.13 -6.07 -3.07
C GLU A 108 9.11 -6.60 -4.51
N PRO A 109 8.95 -5.73 -5.53
CA PRO A 109 8.86 -6.19 -6.91
C PRO A 109 10.15 -6.87 -7.37
N ASP A 110 10.00 -7.95 -8.13
CA ASP A 110 11.11 -8.64 -8.78
C ASP A 110 11.54 -7.83 -10.01
N CYS A 111 12.76 -7.32 -9.98
CA CYS A 111 13.32 -6.59 -11.11
C CYS A 111 13.84 -7.56 -12.18
N LYS A 112 13.77 -7.11 -13.44
CA LYS A 112 14.34 -7.84 -14.57
C LYS A 112 15.82 -7.53 -14.70
N GLN A 113 16.53 -8.35 -15.49
CA GLN A 113 17.85 -7.96 -15.97
C GLN A 113 17.76 -6.62 -16.68
N GLY A 114 18.79 -5.81 -16.49
CA GLY A 114 18.86 -4.42 -16.91
C GLY A 114 17.93 -3.47 -16.20
N GLN A 115 17.42 -3.87 -15.03
CA GLN A 115 16.75 -2.99 -14.08
C GLN A 115 17.43 -3.08 -12.73
N GLU A 116 17.34 -2.02 -11.95
CA GLU A 116 17.69 -2.00 -10.53
C GLU A 116 16.47 -1.61 -9.70
N LEU A 117 16.48 -2.02 -8.44
CA LEU A 117 15.46 -1.61 -7.49
C LEU A 117 15.74 -0.17 -7.02
N ALA A 118 14.85 0.76 -7.37
CA ALA A 118 14.87 2.13 -6.87
C ALA A 118 13.74 2.36 -5.85
N LYS A 119 13.76 3.53 -5.18
CA LYS A 119 12.71 3.92 -4.21
C LYS A 119 11.29 3.87 -4.78
N GLU A 120 11.16 4.03 -6.09
CA GLU A 120 9.88 4.10 -6.81
C GLU A 120 9.54 2.76 -7.51
N GLY A 121 10.29 1.69 -7.20
CA GLY A 121 10.19 0.38 -7.83
C GLY A 121 11.33 0.10 -8.80
N CYS A 122 11.18 -0.94 -9.63
CA CYS A 122 12.19 -1.32 -10.61
C CYS A 122 12.36 -0.25 -11.67
N LYS A 123 13.60 0.14 -11.91
CA LYS A 123 13.99 1.16 -12.88
C LYS A 123 15.04 0.61 -13.83
N ASP A 124 14.86 0.86 -15.13
CA ASP A 124 15.83 0.48 -16.15
C ASP A 124 17.20 1.13 -15.91
N CYS A 125 18.26 0.38 -16.16
CA CYS A 125 19.62 0.88 -16.12
C CYS A 125 19.79 2.03 -17.12
N ARG A 126 20.53 3.06 -16.69
CA ARG A 126 20.83 4.20 -17.55
C ARG A 126 21.80 3.79 -18.63
N PHE A 127 21.81 4.53 -19.74
CA PHE A 127 22.81 4.32 -20.78
C PHE A 127 24.23 4.40 -20.21
N GLY A 128 25.10 3.47 -20.60
CA GLY A 128 26.43 3.32 -20.02
C GLY A 128 26.48 2.43 -18.76
N THR A 129 25.36 1.85 -18.34
CA THR A 129 25.30 0.92 -17.20
C THR A 129 24.53 -0.36 -17.57
N PHE A 130 24.81 -1.45 -16.86
CA PHE A 130 24.15 -2.74 -17.02
C PHE A 130 23.87 -3.42 -15.67
N ASN A 131 22.92 -4.35 -15.66
CA ASN A 131 22.72 -5.29 -14.56
C ASN A 131 22.31 -6.65 -15.10
N ASP A 132 23.16 -7.65 -14.93
CA ASP A 132 22.94 -9.03 -15.40
C ASP A 132 22.17 -9.89 -14.38
N GLN A 133 21.89 -9.35 -13.19
CA GLN A 133 21.21 -10.02 -12.08
C GLN A 133 19.79 -9.48 -11.87
N LYS A 134 18.88 -10.33 -11.39
CA LYS A 134 17.49 -9.93 -11.05
C LYS A 134 17.41 -9.09 -9.76
N HIS A 135 18.36 -9.26 -8.86
CA HIS A 135 18.45 -8.53 -7.58
C HIS A 135 19.75 -7.71 -7.49
N GLY A 136 20.35 -7.39 -8.64
CA GLY A 136 21.56 -6.56 -8.72
C GLY A 136 21.24 -5.07 -8.74
N SER A 137 22.30 -4.27 -8.89
CA SER A 137 22.23 -2.83 -9.13
C SER A 137 22.97 -2.49 -10.41
N CYS A 138 22.59 -1.41 -11.09
CA CYS A 138 23.20 -1.05 -12.36
C CYS A 138 24.66 -0.63 -12.16
N GLN A 139 25.58 -1.35 -12.79
CA GLN A 139 27.01 -1.10 -12.79
C GLN A 139 27.43 -0.43 -14.10
N PRO A 140 28.43 0.46 -14.10
CA PRO A 140 28.94 1.05 -15.34
C PRO A 140 29.55 -0.02 -16.26
N TRP A 141 29.44 0.18 -17.58
CA TRP A 141 30.10 -0.68 -18.54
C TRP A 141 31.62 -0.64 -18.39
N THR A 142 32.27 -1.77 -18.66
CA THR A 142 33.73 -1.86 -18.75
C THR A 142 34.25 -0.90 -19.81
N ASN A 143 35.17 -0.02 -19.41
CA ASN A 143 35.79 0.95 -20.32
C ASN A 143 37.02 0.36 -20.99
N CYS A 144 36.85 -0.20 -22.18
CA CYS A 144 37.93 -0.82 -22.96
C CYS A 144 39.07 0.15 -23.31
N SER A 145 38.79 1.46 -23.40
CA SER A 145 39.79 2.47 -23.78
C SER A 145 40.87 2.65 -22.71
N LEU A 146 40.56 2.36 -21.44
CA LEU A 146 41.53 2.46 -20.33
C LEU A 146 42.69 1.48 -20.50
N ASP A 147 42.43 0.32 -21.12
CA ASP A 147 43.42 -0.73 -21.37
C ASP A 147 44.01 -0.64 -22.80
N GLY A 148 43.71 0.41 -23.56
CA GLY A 148 44.10 0.50 -24.98
C GLY A 148 43.42 -0.54 -25.88
N LYS A 149 42.28 -1.09 -25.45
CA LYS A 149 41.52 -2.12 -26.16
C LYS A 149 40.37 -1.51 -26.96
N SER A 150 39.98 -2.17 -28.05
CA SER A 150 38.77 -1.80 -28.80
C SER A 150 37.52 -2.44 -28.19
N VAL A 151 36.35 -1.81 -28.35
CA VAL A 151 35.07 -2.41 -27.97
C VAL A 151 34.67 -3.41 -29.06
N LEU A 152 34.64 -4.71 -28.73
CA LEU A 152 34.26 -5.77 -29.66
C LEU A 152 32.74 -5.94 -29.72
N VAL A 153 32.09 -5.90 -28.55
CA VAL A 153 30.64 -5.94 -28.42
C VAL A 153 30.21 -4.82 -27.49
N ASN A 154 29.27 -4.00 -27.94
CA ASN A 154 28.79 -2.89 -27.13
C ASN A 154 27.98 -3.40 -25.93
N GLY A 155 28.04 -2.68 -24.82
CA GLY A 155 27.22 -2.97 -23.65
C GLY A 155 25.73 -2.75 -23.92
N THR A 156 24.90 -3.44 -23.17
CA THR A 156 23.45 -3.25 -23.14
C THR A 156 23.02 -2.93 -21.71
N LYS A 157 21.72 -2.75 -21.45
CA LYS A 157 21.27 -2.62 -20.06
C LYS A 157 21.38 -3.96 -19.32
N GLU A 158 21.37 -5.10 -20.02
CA GLU A 158 21.45 -6.43 -19.42
C GLU A 158 22.87 -7.02 -19.38
N SER A 159 23.79 -6.52 -20.20
CA SER A 159 25.13 -7.09 -20.38
C SER A 159 26.22 -6.04 -20.44
N ASP A 160 27.40 -6.38 -19.94
CA ASP A 160 28.58 -5.53 -20.04
C ASP A 160 29.11 -5.41 -21.48
N ALA A 161 29.93 -4.39 -21.73
CA ALA A 161 30.73 -4.26 -22.93
C ALA A 161 31.88 -5.28 -22.94
N VAL A 162 32.11 -5.92 -24.09
CA VAL A 162 33.19 -6.90 -24.26
C VAL A 162 34.34 -6.24 -25.00
N CYS A 163 35.53 -6.26 -24.38
CA CYS A 163 36.74 -5.69 -24.96
C CYS A 163 37.48 -6.70 -25.85
N GLY A 164 37.90 -6.24 -27.03
CA GLY A 164 38.78 -6.96 -27.94
C GLY A 164 40.24 -6.55 -27.79
N PRO A 165 41.15 -7.08 -28.63
CA PRO A 165 42.52 -6.57 -28.72
C PRO A 165 42.53 -5.08 -29.10
N ALA A 166 43.66 -4.42 -28.83
CA ALA A 166 43.94 -3.11 -29.45
C ALA A 166 43.73 -3.26 -30.96
N LEU A 167 43.05 -2.30 -31.59
CA LEU A 167 43.08 -2.20 -33.04
C LEU A 167 44.55 -1.98 -33.40
N ALA A 168 45.25 -3.08 -33.73
CA ALA A 168 46.55 -2.99 -34.34
C ALA A 168 46.35 -2.11 -35.57
N ASP A 169 47.18 -1.07 -35.68
CA ASP A 169 47.24 -0.23 -36.86
C ASP A 169 47.07 -1.13 -38.08
N PHE A 170 46.00 -0.90 -38.84
CA PHE A 170 45.93 -1.38 -40.21
C PHE A 170 47.08 -0.69 -40.93
N SER A 171 48.26 -1.30 -40.86
CA SER A 171 49.38 -0.99 -41.72
C SER A 171 48.86 -1.16 -43.15
N PRO A 172 48.94 -0.13 -44.02
CA PRO A 172 48.40 -0.23 -45.37
C PRO A 172 49.32 -1.13 -46.19
N GLY A 173 49.05 -2.44 -46.12
CA GLY A 173 49.59 -3.43 -47.01
C GLY A 173 48.86 -3.36 -48.35
N THR A 174 49.48 -2.69 -49.30
CA THR A 174 49.15 -2.63 -50.73
C THR A 174 48.51 -3.92 -51.26
N THR A 175 47.21 -3.87 -51.53
CA THR A 175 46.62 -4.53 -52.70
C THR A 175 45.57 -3.60 -53.29
N SER A 176 45.84 -3.09 -54.49
CA SER A 176 44.87 -2.39 -55.32
C SER A 176 43.69 -3.30 -55.61
N ALA A 177 42.58 -3.05 -54.95
CA ALA A 177 41.26 -3.39 -55.44
C ALA A 177 40.54 -2.07 -55.73
N THR A 178 40.48 -1.70 -57.01
CA THR A 178 39.58 -0.67 -57.51
C THR A 178 38.15 -1.12 -57.23
N MET A 179 37.51 -0.52 -56.22
CA MET A 179 36.06 -0.59 -56.03
C MET A 179 35.43 0.73 -56.46
N PRO A 180 34.26 0.70 -57.13
CA PRO A 180 33.65 1.88 -57.73
C PRO A 180 33.12 2.84 -56.66
N ALA A 181 33.07 4.11 -57.03
CA ALA A 181 32.49 5.21 -56.26
C ALA A 181 31.13 4.84 -55.64
N PRO A 182 30.85 5.23 -54.38
CA PRO A 182 29.51 5.12 -53.85
C PRO A 182 28.59 6.04 -54.65
N ALA A 183 27.54 5.44 -55.22
CA ALA A 183 26.44 6.16 -55.80
C ALA A 183 25.91 7.16 -54.77
N ARG A 184 25.82 8.43 -55.17
CA ARG A 184 25.01 9.42 -54.45
C ARG A 184 23.58 8.87 -54.38
N ASP A 185 23.16 8.52 -53.18
CA ASP A 185 21.74 8.33 -52.87
C ASP A 185 21.00 9.60 -53.33
N PRO A 186 19.90 9.52 -54.10
CA PRO A 186 19.22 10.70 -54.59
C PRO A 186 18.71 11.49 -53.40
N GLY A 187 19.27 12.69 -53.22
CA GLY A 187 18.77 13.66 -52.27
C GLY A 187 17.26 13.75 -52.39
N HIS A 188 16.58 13.65 -51.26
CA HIS A 188 15.14 13.84 -51.16
C HIS A 188 14.80 15.14 -51.89
N THR A 189 14.08 15.01 -53.00
CA THR A 189 13.60 16.12 -53.80
C THR A 189 12.96 17.17 -52.90
N PRO A 190 13.11 18.48 -53.14
CA PRO A 190 12.53 19.53 -52.30
C PRO A 190 11.02 19.36 -52.03
N GLN A 191 10.31 18.62 -52.89
CA GLN A 191 8.90 18.24 -52.72
C GLN A 191 8.61 17.31 -51.54
N THR A 192 9.50 16.37 -51.18
CA THR A 192 9.27 15.46 -50.04
C THR A 192 9.43 16.19 -48.71
N ILE A 193 10.44 17.07 -48.59
CA ILE A 193 10.62 17.91 -47.40
C ILE A 193 9.42 18.85 -47.20
N VAL A 194 8.96 19.50 -48.28
CA VAL A 194 7.77 20.35 -48.23
C VAL A 194 6.51 19.56 -47.82
N PHE A 195 6.36 18.31 -48.30
CA PHE A 195 5.26 17.45 -47.90
C PHE A 195 5.30 17.10 -46.40
N PHE A 196 6.46 16.73 -45.86
CA PHE A 196 6.60 16.45 -44.42
C PHE A 196 6.37 17.70 -43.55
N LEU A 197 6.83 18.87 -44.01
CA LEU A 197 6.56 20.14 -43.32
C LEU A 197 5.08 20.53 -43.37
N ALA A 198 4.40 20.31 -44.49
CA ALA A 198 2.96 20.54 -44.60
C ALA A 198 2.18 19.57 -43.68
N LEU A 199 2.57 18.29 -43.65
CA LEU A 199 1.91 17.26 -42.85
C LEU A 199 2.07 17.51 -41.34
N THR A 200 3.27 17.91 -40.91
CA THR A 200 3.52 18.28 -39.52
C THR A 200 2.77 19.55 -39.12
N SER A 201 2.70 20.56 -40.00
CA SER A 201 1.91 21.77 -39.74
C SER A 201 0.41 21.49 -39.59
N ALA A 202 -0.15 20.61 -40.43
CA ALA A 202 -1.54 20.21 -40.37
C ALA A 202 -1.84 19.41 -39.09
N ALA A 203 -0.94 18.51 -38.69
CA ALA A 203 -1.06 17.75 -37.45
C ALA A 203 -1.06 18.66 -36.21
N VAL A 204 -0.15 19.65 -36.18
CA VAL A 204 -0.10 20.64 -35.07
C VAL A 204 -1.37 21.47 -35.02
N LEU A 205 -1.87 21.96 -36.16
CA LEU A 205 -3.14 22.71 -36.21
C LEU A 205 -4.32 21.87 -35.72
N PHE A 206 -4.38 20.60 -36.11
CA PHE A 206 -5.43 19.69 -35.66
C PHE A 206 -5.36 19.44 -34.14
N LEU A 207 -4.16 19.27 -33.58
CA LEU A 207 -3.96 19.14 -32.14
C LEU A 207 -4.38 20.41 -31.39
N LEU A 208 -4.03 21.60 -31.90
CA LEU A 208 -4.44 22.87 -31.30
C LEU A 208 -5.96 23.04 -31.33
N LEU A 209 -6.62 22.73 -32.45
CA LEU A 209 -8.08 22.73 -32.57
C LEU A 209 -8.71 21.76 -31.56
N PHE A 210 -8.17 20.56 -31.43
CA PHE A 210 -8.64 19.58 -30.46
C PHE A 210 -8.51 20.11 -29.03
N LEU A 211 -7.38 20.71 -28.66
CA LEU A 211 -7.17 21.32 -27.34
C LEU A 211 -8.16 22.47 -27.08
N VAL A 212 -8.39 23.34 -28.07
CA VAL A 212 -9.38 24.43 -27.97
C VAL A 212 -10.79 23.89 -27.80
N LEU A 213 -11.16 22.82 -28.53
CA LEU A 213 -12.47 22.16 -28.40
C LEU A 213 -12.62 21.54 -27.00
N ARG A 214 -11.60 20.84 -26.50
CA ARG A 214 -11.60 20.24 -25.15
C ARG A 214 -11.73 21.34 -24.08
N PHE A 215 -10.99 22.43 -24.22
CA PHE A 215 -11.09 23.58 -23.30
C PHE A 215 -12.46 24.27 -23.40
N SER A 216 -13.04 24.37 -24.59
CA SER A 216 -14.38 24.92 -24.81
C SER A 216 -15.47 24.05 -24.21
N VAL A 217 -15.35 22.72 -24.33
CA VAL A 217 -16.25 21.76 -23.69
C VAL A 217 -16.09 21.79 -22.17
N LEU A 218 -14.87 21.88 -21.63
CA LEU A 218 -14.62 22.05 -20.20
C LEU A 218 -15.18 23.38 -19.68
N LYS A 219 -14.99 24.47 -20.41
CA LYS A 219 -15.53 25.80 -20.06
C LYS A 219 -17.05 25.83 -20.16
N ARG A 220 -17.64 25.18 -21.16
CA ARG A 220 -19.10 25.00 -21.30
C ARG A 220 -19.66 24.10 -20.20
N GLY A 221 -18.96 23.03 -19.84
CA GLY A 221 -19.28 22.14 -18.73
C GLY A 221 -19.23 22.86 -17.40
N ARG A 222 -18.19 23.65 -17.14
CA ARG A 222 -18.08 24.54 -15.95
C ARG A 222 -19.18 25.59 -15.91
N LYS A 223 -19.54 26.20 -17.05
CA LYS A 223 -20.70 27.12 -17.15
C LYS A 223 -22.03 26.41 -16.88
N LYS A 224 -22.22 25.20 -17.40
CA LYS A 224 -23.43 24.38 -17.19
C LYS A 224 -23.53 23.90 -15.73
N LEU A 225 -22.40 23.53 -15.12
CA LEU A 225 -22.29 23.15 -13.70
C LEU A 225 -22.58 24.36 -12.78
N MET A 226 -22.04 25.54 -13.10
CA MET A 226 -22.37 26.79 -12.41
C MET A 226 -23.85 27.18 -12.53
N TYR A 227 -24.53 26.80 -13.61
CA TYR A 227 -25.98 27.00 -13.78
C TYR A 227 -26.80 26.01 -12.96
N LEU A 228 -26.39 24.73 -12.93
CA LEU A 228 -27.01 23.68 -12.10
C LEU A 228 -26.90 23.97 -10.59
N PHE A 229 -25.78 24.55 -10.15
CA PHE A 229 -25.59 24.96 -8.75
C PHE A 229 -26.32 26.27 -8.39
N LYS A 230 -26.84 27.01 -9.38
CA LYS A 230 -27.58 28.28 -9.18
C LYS A 230 -29.09 28.14 -9.20
N GLN A 231 -29.66 26.92 -9.29
CA GLN A 231 -31.06 26.68 -8.94
C GLN A 231 -31.16 26.30 -7.47
N PRO A 232 -31.49 27.23 -6.55
CA PRO A 232 -31.88 26.85 -5.20
C PRO A 232 -33.26 26.20 -5.24
N PHE A 233 -33.29 24.99 -4.70
CA PHE A 233 -34.36 24.38 -3.90
C PHE A 233 -35.50 25.35 -3.50
N MET A 234 -36.52 25.49 -4.34
CA MET A 234 -37.87 25.85 -3.91
C MET A 234 -38.66 24.54 -3.86
N ARG A 235 -38.80 23.99 -2.65
CA ARG A 235 -39.86 23.01 -2.37
C ARG A 235 -41.15 23.78 -2.10
N PRO A 236 -42.25 23.48 -2.81
CA PRO A 236 -43.55 23.96 -2.40
C PRO A 236 -44.00 23.10 -1.20
N VAL A 237 -44.24 23.75 -0.05
CA VAL A 237 -45.09 23.17 0.99
C VAL A 237 -46.49 23.66 0.70
N GLN A 238 -47.31 22.79 0.11
CA GLN A 238 -48.76 22.92 0.15
C GLN A 238 -49.22 22.48 1.53
N THR A 239 -49.71 23.42 2.33
CA THR A 239 -50.77 23.15 3.31
C THR A 239 -51.79 24.24 3.13
N ALA A 240 -52.80 23.92 2.33
CA ALA A 240 -54.08 24.60 2.38
C ALA A 240 -54.76 24.18 3.69
N GLN A 241 -55.24 25.16 4.45
CA GLN A 241 -56.55 25.23 5.10
C GLN A 241 -56.44 26.09 6.35
N GLU A 242 -56.70 27.39 6.18
CA GLU A 242 -57.07 28.32 7.23
C GLU A 242 -58.58 28.54 7.08
N GLU A 243 -59.36 27.92 7.97
CA GLU A 243 -60.76 28.27 8.21
C GLU A 243 -60.99 28.33 9.72
N ASP A 244 -61.09 29.57 10.19
CA ASP A 244 -62.00 30.12 11.18
C ASP A 244 -62.25 29.44 12.54
N ALA A 245 -62.41 30.35 13.52
CA ALA A 245 -63.12 30.23 14.79
C ALA A 245 -62.38 29.73 16.07
N CYS A 246 -62.40 30.67 17.02
CA CYS A 246 -62.76 30.47 18.44
C CYS A 246 -61.68 30.05 19.46
N SER A 247 -61.32 31.03 20.29
CA SER A 247 -61.46 30.99 21.76
C SER A 247 -60.61 30.00 22.56
N CYS A 248 -59.58 30.50 23.25
CA CYS A 248 -59.61 30.76 24.70
C CYS A 248 -58.22 31.19 25.22
N ARG A 249 -58.26 31.88 26.36
CA ARG A 249 -57.24 32.74 26.95
C ARG A 249 -56.67 32.09 28.24
N PHE A 250 -55.43 32.50 28.60
CA PHE A 250 -54.80 32.61 29.96
C PHE A 250 -53.79 31.53 30.42
N PRO A 251 -52.83 31.87 31.33
CA PRO A 251 -51.82 32.93 31.24
C PRO A 251 -50.38 32.45 31.59
N GLU A 252 -49.41 33.34 31.37
CA GLU A 252 -48.05 33.32 31.96
C GLU A 252 -48.09 33.52 33.49
N GLU A 253 -47.28 32.78 34.23
CA GLU A 253 -46.86 33.13 35.59
C GLU A 253 -45.43 33.68 35.51
N GLU A 254 -45.28 34.99 35.69
CA GLU A 254 -44.03 35.62 36.11
C GLU A 254 -43.99 35.70 37.64
N GLU A 255 -42.91 35.21 38.23
CA GLU A 255 -42.56 35.40 39.64
C GLU A 255 -42.04 36.83 39.84
N GLY A 256 -42.86 37.67 40.47
CA GLY A 256 -42.52 39.00 40.96
C GLY A 256 -42.58 39.04 42.48
N GLU A 257 -41.41 39.28 43.08
CA GLU A 257 -41.15 39.50 44.50
C GLU A 257 -41.70 40.86 44.98
N CYS A 258 -42.27 40.94 46.19
CA CYS A 258 -42.29 42.17 47.02
C CYS A 258 -42.71 41.92 48.48
N GLU A 259 -42.09 42.69 49.36
CA GLU A 259 -42.09 42.68 50.82
C GLU A 259 -43.39 43.17 51.51
N LEU A 260 -43.70 42.61 52.69
CA LEU A 260 -43.80 43.31 54.00
C LEU A 260 -44.04 42.31 55.14
#